data_AF-A0A396Q144-F1
#
_entry.id   AF-A0A396Q144-F1
#
_cell.length_a   1.000
_cell.length_b   1.000
_cell.length_c   1.000
_cell.angle_alpha   90.00
_cell.angle_beta   90.00
_cell.angle_gamma   90.00
#
_symmetry.space_group_name_H-M   'P 1'
#
loop_
_entity.id
_entity.type
_entity.pdbx_description
1 polymer ?
#
loop_
_entity_poly.entity_id
_entity_poly.type
_entity_poly.pdbx_seq_one_letter_code
_entity_poly.pdbx_strand_id
1 'polypeptide(L)'
;MSEKQILRHGLNGNQLKLIAVVSMLCDHAAIRLLAYGLIPALRETGADAAADLWNQVFWILRSVGRMAFPIYVFLLVEGFCHTANRRRYAMRLGIFALLSEVPYDLLLFGKPWDMRAQNVFITLFLGILMLTVIDWIGKNTEAGMAPYRQMGVIAATAFLACFLKCDYDAVGIMLIALFFWLRPQPGTACLLGLLFLAAAESKPVYLPGLAAAFCLIRCYNGTRGGFRGKWFFYLVYPVHLLLLYGLSRLLFG
;
A
#
# COMPACT_ATOMS: atom_id res chain seq x y z
N MET A 1 29.55 -13.22 -8.07
CA MET A 1 28.46 -12.92 -9.02
C MET A 1 28.16 -11.44 -8.98
N SER A 2 28.04 -10.78 -10.13
CA SER A 2 27.56 -9.38 -10.18
C SER A 2 26.11 -9.33 -9.68
N GLU A 3 25.71 -8.24 -9.01
CA GLU A 3 24.32 -8.00 -8.59
C GLU A 3 23.31 -8.24 -9.73
N LYS A 4 23.69 -7.86 -10.96
CA LYS A 4 22.89 -8.10 -12.18
C LYS A 4 22.67 -9.58 -12.49
N GLN A 5 23.57 -10.49 -12.09
CA GLN A 5 23.42 -11.93 -12.27
C GLN A 5 22.48 -12.55 -11.23
N ILE A 6 22.45 -12.03 -10.00
CA ILE A 6 21.53 -12.47 -8.94
C ILE A 6 20.10 -12.08 -9.31
N LEU A 7 19.91 -10.84 -9.78
CA LEU A 7 18.60 -10.32 -10.14
C LEU A 7 18.01 -10.96 -11.40
N ARG A 8 18.80 -11.59 -12.28
CA ARG A 8 18.29 -12.30 -13.46
C ARG A 8 17.29 -13.41 -13.13
N HIS A 9 17.39 -14.02 -11.95
CA HIS A 9 16.45 -15.04 -11.45
C HIS A 9 15.57 -14.50 -10.30
N GLY A 10 15.55 -13.18 -10.11
CA GLY A 10 14.76 -12.52 -9.07
C GLY A 10 13.26 -12.47 -9.40
N LEU A 11 12.49 -11.85 -8.50
CA LEU A 11 11.04 -11.71 -8.62
C LEU A 11 10.67 -10.70 -9.72
N ASN A 12 9.67 -11.05 -10.52
CA ASN A 12 9.07 -10.10 -11.47
C ASN A 12 7.92 -9.30 -10.83
N GLY A 13 7.47 -8.27 -11.54
CA GLY A 13 6.46 -7.34 -11.04
C GLY A 13 5.10 -8.00 -10.77
N ASN A 14 4.70 -8.99 -11.56
CA ASN A 14 3.47 -9.74 -11.32
C ASN A 14 3.55 -10.60 -10.05
N GLN A 15 4.71 -11.21 -9.76
CA GLN A 15 4.93 -11.97 -8.53
C GLN A 15 4.88 -11.05 -7.30
N LEU A 16 5.54 -9.89 -7.35
CA LEU A 16 5.46 -8.90 -6.27
C LEU A 16 4.03 -8.42 -6.04
N LYS A 17 3.27 -8.14 -7.11
CA LYS A 17 1.85 -7.79 -7.00
C LYS A 17 1.03 -8.89 -6.34
N LEU A 18 1.28 -10.15 -6.70
CA LEU A 18 0.54 -11.27 -6.13
C LEU A 18 0.84 -11.40 -4.63
N ILE A 19 2.11 -11.27 -4.23
CA ILE A 19 2.50 -11.25 -2.81
C ILE A 19 1.80 -10.10 -2.09
N ALA A 20 1.78 -8.89 -2.67
CA ALA A 20 1.08 -7.73 -2.10
C ALA A 20 -0.45 -7.92 -2.01
N VAL A 21 -1.05 -8.62 -2.98
CA VAL A 21 -2.48 -8.97 -2.96
C VAL A 21 -2.78 -9.91 -1.80
N VAL A 22 -1.99 -10.98 -1.64
CA VAL A 22 -2.21 -11.97 -0.58
C VAL A 22 -1.98 -11.34 0.79
N SER A 23 -0.92 -10.55 0.96
CA SER A 23 -0.66 -9.88 2.24
C SER A 23 -1.76 -8.88 2.61
N MET A 24 -2.23 -8.08 1.65
CA MET A 24 -3.35 -7.16 1.85
C MET A 24 -4.64 -7.89 2.22
N LEU A 25 -4.93 -9.02 1.58
CA LEU A 25 -6.09 -9.86 1.92
C LEU A 25 -6.01 -10.37 3.37
N CYS A 26 -4.83 -10.85 3.78
CA CYS A 26 -4.58 -11.26 5.17
C CYS A 26 -4.81 -10.12 6.16
N ASP A 27 -4.40 -8.89 5.80
CA ASP A 27 -4.58 -7.70 6.64
C ASP A 27 -6.06 -7.39 6.89
N HIS A 28 -6.85 -7.29 5.81
CA HIS A 28 -8.27 -6.99 5.90
C HIS A 28 -9.08 -8.12 6.53
N ALA A 29 -8.69 -9.38 6.28
CA ALA A 29 -9.30 -10.53 6.94
C ALA A 29 -9.06 -10.49 8.45
N ALA A 30 -7.84 -10.14 8.89
CA ALA A 30 -7.53 -9.98 10.32
C ALA A 30 -8.39 -8.89 10.96
N ILE A 31 -8.51 -7.72 10.30
CA ILE A 31 -9.36 -6.63 10.80
C ILE A 31 -10.82 -7.09 10.90
N ARG A 32 -11.40 -7.58 9.80
CA ARG A 32 -12.85 -7.80 9.73
C ARG A 32 -13.32 -9.08 10.42
N LEU A 33 -12.60 -10.19 10.24
CA LEU A 33 -13.01 -11.50 10.75
C LEU A 33 -12.53 -11.75 12.17
N LEU A 34 -11.35 -11.26 12.55
CA LEU A 34 -10.82 -11.47 13.91
C LEU A 34 -11.19 -10.31 14.83
N ALA A 35 -10.72 -9.09 14.54
CA ALA A 35 -10.88 -7.97 15.47
C ALA A 35 -12.32 -7.51 15.66
N TYR A 36 -13.12 -7.49 14.58
CA TYR A 36 -14.54 -7.12 14.62
C TYR A 36 -15.51 -8.32 14.71
N GLY A 37 -15.00 -9.56 14.70
CA GLY A 37 -15.82 -10.77 14.66
C GLY A 37 -15.46 -11.73 15.78
N LEU A 38 -14.56 -12.66 15.48
CA LEU A 38 -14.26 -13.79 16.34
C LEU A 38 -13.76 -13.40 17.74
N ILE A 39 -12.88 -12.41 17.87
CA ILE A 39 -12.28 -12.05 19.17
C ILE A 39 -13.34 -11.50 20.13
N PRO A 40 -14.17 -10.50 19.75
CA PRO A 40 -15.31 -10.07 20.57
C PRO A 40 -16.27 -11.22 20.90
N ALA A 41 -16.65 -12.04 19.91
CA ALA A 41 -17.59 -13.15 20.11
C ALA A 41 -17.07 -14.15 21.15
N LEU A 42 -15.78 -14.49 21.14
CA LEU A 42 -15.16 -15.36 22.14
C LEU A 42 -15.19 -14.74 23.54
N ARG A 43 -14.92 -13.43 23.65
CA ARG A 43 -14.97 -12.71 24.93
C ARG A 43 -16.38 -12.69 25.52
N GLU A 44 -17.41 -12.52 24.68
CA GLU A 44 -18.81 -12.57 25.12
C GLU A 44 -19.21 -13.95 25.69
N THR A 45 -18.63 -15.03 25.15
CA THR A 45 -18.85 -16.39 25.68
C THR A 45 -18.00 -16.74 26.92
N GLY A 46 -17.15 -15.82 27.38
CA GLY A 46 -16.21 -16.05 28.50
C GLY A 46 -14.98 -16.88 28.12
N ALA A 47 -14.72 -17.12 26.83
CA ALA A 47 -13.58 -17.90 26.34
C ALA A 47 -12.30 -17.04 26.18
N ASP A 48 -11.89 -16.35 27.25
CA ASP A 48 -10.82 -15.33 27.20
C ASP A 48 -9.48 -15.88 26.72
N ALA A 49 -9.08 -17.08 27.15
CA ALA A 49 -7.83 -17.70 26.72
C ALA A 49 -7.79 -17.95 25.20
N ALA A 50 -8.93 -18.33 24.60
CA ALA A 50 -9.04 -18.50 23.16
C ALA A 50 -9.04 -17.14 22.44
N ALA A 51 -9.71 -16.13 23.00
CA ALA A 51 -9.71 -14.78 22.46
C ALA A 51 -8.29 -14.18 22.41
N ASP A 52 -7.49 -14.41 23.45
CA ASP A 52 -6.11 -13.93 23.51
C ASP A 52 -5.19 -14.66 22.52
N LEU A 53 -5.38 -15.96 22.31
CA LEU A 53 -4.67 -16.70 21.26
C LEU A 53 -4.98 -16.14 19.87
N TRP A 54 -6.26 -15.90 19.56
CA TRP A 54 -6.67 -15.31 18.29
C TRP A 54 -6.20 -13.87 18.13
N ASN A 55 -6.04 -13.13 19.24
CA ASN A 55 -5.44 -11.80 19.23
C ASN A 55 -3.95 -11.85 18.82
N GLN A 56 -3.20 -12.88 19.22
CA GLN A 56 -1.83 -13.07 18.72
C GLN A 56 -1.81 -13.33 17.21
N VAL A 57 -2.71 -14.19 16.72
CA VAL A 57 -2.87 -14.45 15.28
C VAL A 57 -3.22 -13.17 14.52
N PHE A 58 -4.11 -12.34 15.07
CA PHE A 58 -4.42 -11.02 14.51
C PHE A 58 -3.16 -10.19 14.32
N TRP A 59 -2.30 -10.05 15.33
CA TRP A 59 -1.09 -9.24 15.21
C TRP A 59 -0.07 -9.80 14.21
N ILE A 60 0.03 -11.12 14.07
CA ILE A 60 0.86 -11.77 13.04
C ILE A 60 0.33 -11.43 11.65
N LEU A 61 -0.97 -11.58 11.41
CA LEU A 61 -1.59 -11.27 10.12
C LEU A 61 -1.48 -9.77 9.80
N ARG A 62 -1.61 -8.90 10.79
CA ARG A 62 -1.38 -7.46 10.66
C ARG A 62 0.06 -7.17 10.22
N SER A 63 1.04 -7.84 10.82
CA SER A 63 2.46 -7.73 10.43
C SER A 63 2.65 -8.14 8.97
N VAL A 64 2.16 -9.32 8.58
CA VAL A 64 2.18 -9.80 7.19
C VAL A 64 1.54 -8.77 6.25
N GLY A 65 0.40 -8.21 6.65
CA GLY A 65 -0.32 -7.17 5.92
C GLY A 65 0.49 -5.92 5.58
N ARG A 66 1.40 -5.50 6.48
CA ARG A 66 2.27 -4.33 6.27
C ARG A 66 3.21 -4.48 5.06
N MET A 67 3.38 -5.68 4.51
CA MET A 67 4.11 -5.87 3.25
C MET A 67 3.44 -5.20 2.05
N ALA A 68 2.11 -5.15 2.02
CA ALA A 68 1.36 -4.77 0.82
C ALA A 68 1.70 -3.35 0.35
N PHE A 69 1.63 -2.39 1.27
CA PHE A 69 1.75 -0.98 0.96
C PHE A 69 3.10 -0.58 0.33
N PRO A 70 4.27 -0.86 0.93
CA PRO A 70 5.56 -0.53 0.32
C PRO A 70 5.77 -1.21 -1.04
N ILE A 71 5.28 -2.46 -1.22
CA ILE A 71 5.35 -3.14 -2.52
C ILE A 71 4.49 -2.42 -3.56
N TYR A 72 3.26 -2.03 -3.22
CA TYR A 72 2.40 -1.27 -4.14
C TYR A 72 2.98 0.09 -4.48
N VAL A 73 3.51 0.82 -3.50
CA VAL A 73 4.16 2.11 -3.71
C VAL A 73 5.40 1.98 -4.60
N PHE A 74 6.25 0.98 -4.37
CA PHE A 74 7.39 0.70 -5.24
C PHE A 74 6.95 0.46 -6.69
N LEU A 75 5.95 -0.40 -6.88
CA LEU A 75 5.41 -0.72 -8.21
C LEU A 75 4.65 0.45 -8.84
N LEU A 76 4.10 1.36 -8.04
CA LEU A 76 3.48 2.61 -8.48
C LEU A 76 4.52 3.50 -9.17
N VAL A 77 5.64 3.74 -8.49
CA VAL A 77 6.78 4.53 -8.98
C VAL A 77 7.41 3.88 -10.20
N GLU A 78 7.62 2.56 -10.16
CA GLU A 78 8.15 1.79 -11.28
C GLU A 78 7.21 1.88 -12.50
N GLY A 79 5.90 1.75 -12.28
CA GLY A 79 4.88 1.90 -13.31
C GLY A 79 4.82 3.32 -13.88
N PHE A 80 5.03 4.35 -13.07
CA PHE A 80 5.06 5.74 -13.50
C PHE A 80 6.24 6.02 -14.45
N CYS A 81 7.42 5.48 -14.13
CA CYS A 81 8.63 5.65 -14.93
C CYS A 81 8.54 4.95 -16.30
N HIS A 82 7.86 3.80 -16.37
CA HIS A 82 7.80 2.97 -17.59
C HIS A 82 6.52 3.17 -18.42
N THR A 83 5.52 3.90 -17.93
CA THR A 83 4.25 4.09 -18.63
C THR A 83 4.32 5.27 -19.61
N ALA A 84 4.00 5.01 -20.88
CA ALA A 84 3.90 6.05 -21.91
C ALA A 84 2.73 7.04 -21.70
N ASN A 85 1.63 6.61 -21.08
CA ASN A 85 0.45 7.46 -20.85
C ASN A 85 0.07 7.55 -19.37
N ARG A 86 0.67 8.52 -18.68
CA ARG A 86 0.47 8.78 -17.24
C ARG A 86 -0.96 9.22 -16.92
N ARG A 87 -1.62 9.97 -17.82
CA ARG A 87 -3.03 10.38 -17.65
C ARG A 87 -3.96 9.16 -17.53
N ARG A 88 -3.84 8.19 -18.43
CA ARG A 88 -4.62 6.93 -18.35
C ARG A 88 -4.29 6.12 -17.10
N TYR A 89 -3.07 6.24 -16.56
CA TYR A 89 -2.70 5.59 -15.31
C TYR A 89 -3.39 6.25 -14.12
N ALA A 90 -3.30 7.58 -14.00
CA ALA A 90 -3.99 8.36 -12.98
C ALA A 90 -5.52 8.13 -13.02
N MET A 91 -6.13 8.18 -14.20
CA MET A 91 -7.58 7.95 -14.34
C MET A 91 -8.01 6.57 -13.85
N ARG A 92 -7.22 5.51 -14.08
CA ARG A 92 -7.54 4.19 -13.54
C ARG A 92 -7.52 4.20 -12.02
N LEU A 93 -6.46 4.75 -11.42
CA LEU A 93 -6.39 4.86 -9.96
C LEU A 93 -7.54 5.68 -9.38
N GLY A 94 -7.89 6.82 -10.01
CA GLY A 94 -9.01 7.66 -9.58
C GLY A 94 -10.37 6.97 -9.69
N ILE A 95 -10.62 6.21 -10.75
CA ILE A 95 -11.86 5.42 -10.89
C ILE A 95 -11.93 4.37 -9.77
N PHE A 96 -10.85 3.63 -9.51
CA PHE A 96 -10.83 2.62 -8.46
C PHE A 96 -10.82 3.20 -7.05
N ALA A 97 -10.30 4.41 -6.87
CA ALA A 97 -10.46 5.18 -5.64
C ALA A 97 -11.94 5.40 -5.34
N LEU A 98 -12.71 5.96 -6.27
CA LEU A 98 -14.14 6.20 -6.07
C LEU A 98 -14.94 4.90 -5.91
N LEU A 99 -14.66 3.88 -6.73
CA LEU A 99 -15.38 2.60 -6.67
C LEU A 99 -15.13 1.83 -5.37
N SER A 100 -13.97 2.02 -4.74
CA SER A 100 -13.58 1.27 -3.56
C SER A 100 -13.96 1.94 -2.24
N GLU A 101 -14.46 3.18 -2.25
CA GLU A 101 -14.94 3.86 -1.04
C GLU A 101 -16.04 3.06 -0.34
N VAL A 102 -17.10 2.68 -1.08
CA VAL A 102 -18.22 1.93 -0.49
C VAL A 102 -17.77 0.57 0.08
N PRO A 103 -17.03 -0.29 -0.64
CA PRO A 103 -16.45 -1.52 -0.07
C PRO A 103 -15.56 -1.29 1.15
N TYR A 104 -14.75 -0.25 1.14
CA TYR A 104 -13.81 0.08 2.22
C TYR A 104 -14.55 0.49 3.49
N ASP A 105 -15.53 1.38 3.37
CA ASP A 105 -16.34 1.84 4.49
C ASP A 105 -17.19 0.72 5.08
N LEU A 106 -17.74 -0.15 4.23
CA LEU A 106 -18.48 -1.33 4.68
C LEU A 106 -17.57 -2.25 5.51
N LEU A 107 -16.35 -2.53 5.04
CA LEU A 107 -15.42 -3.39 5.76
C LEU A 107 -15.07 -2.80 7.13
N LEU A 108 -14.63 -1.54 7.17
CA LEU A 108 -14.08 -0.94 8.39
C LEU A 108 -15.14 -0.44 9.36
N PHE A 109 -16.21 0.16 8.86
CA PHE A 109 -17.18 0.87 9.67
C PHE A 109 -18.58 0.23 9.65
N GLY A 110 -18.81 -0.76 8.78
CA GLY A 110 -20.11 -1.40 8.61
C GLY A 110 -21.16 -0.49 7.99
N LYS A 111 -20.76 0.63 7.39
CA LYS A 111 -21.64 1.63 6.76
C LYS A 111 -21.20 1.85 5.31
N PRO A 112 -22.13 2.11 4.39
CA PRO A 112 -21.78 2.32 2.98
C PRO A 112 -21.11 3.68 2.69
N TRP A 113 -21.11 4.60 3.66
CA TRP A 113 -20.51 5.93 3.53
C TRP A 113 -20.01 6.43 4.88
N ASP A 114 -18.71 6.67 5.01
CA ASP A 114 -18.08 7.15 6.23
C ASP A 114 -16.78 7.94 5.96
N MET A 115 -16.81 9.25 6.21
CA MET A 115 -15.68 10.14 5.91
C MET A 115 -14.57 10.12 6.98
N ARG A 116 -14.54 9.12 7.88
CA ARG A 116 -13.49 9.01 8.91
C ARG A 116 -12.16 8.56 8.36
N ALA A 117 -12.16 7.76 7.30
CA ALA A 117 -10.96 7.32 6.60
C ALA A 117 -11.28 7.18 5.11
N GLN A 118 -10.25 7.24 4.27
CA GLN A 118 -10.37 7.18 2.82
C GLN A 118 -9.43 6.09 2.29
N ASN A 119 -9.81 5.39 1.23
CA ASN A 119 -9.11 4.17 0.84
C ASN A 119 -7.72 4.40 0.20
N VAL A 120 -6.90 3.34 0.15
CA VAL A 120 -5.50 3.40 -0.33
C VAL A 120 -5.35 3.87 -1.78
N PHE A 121 -6.35 3.67 -2.65
CA PHE A 121 -6.26 4.16 -4.03
C PHE A 121 -6.28 5.69 -4.10
N ILE A 122 -6.88 6.39 -3.13
CA ILE A 122 -6.82 7.86 -3.07
C ILE A 122 -5.38 8.30 -2.84
N THR A 123 -4.66 7.67 -1.90
CA THR A 123 -3.23 7.92 -1.65
C THR A 123 -2.38 7.66 -2.89
N LEU A 124 -2.60 6.53 -3.57
CA LEU A 124 -1.87 6.18 -4.79
C LEU A 124 -2.18 7.14 -5.94
N PHE A 125 -3.44 7.59 -6.06
CA PHE A 125 -3.87 8.55 -7.06
C PHE A 125 -3.19 9.91 -6.84
N LEU A 126 -3.25 10.45 -5.62
CA LEU A 126 -2.54 11.67 -5.23
C LEU A 126 -1.04 11.53 -5.48
N GLY A 127 -0.46 10.38 -5.16
CA GLY A 127 0.93 10.05 -5.45
C GLY A 127 1.28 10.18 -6.93
N ILE A 128 0.48 9.63 -7.84
CA ILE A 128 0.73 9.78 -9.29
C ILE A 128 0.60 11.23 -9.76
N LEU A 129 -0.38 11.99 -9.24
CA LEU A 129 -0.52 13.40 -9.56
C LEU A 129 0.72 14.19 -9.09
N MET A 130 1.15 13.95 -7.85
CA MET A 130 2.36 14.52 -7.28
C MET A 130 3.59 14.19 -8.13
N LEU A 131 3.80 12.91 -8.49
CA LEU A 131 4.93 12.50 -9.33
C LEU A 131 4.90 13.17 -10.71
N THR A 132 3.71 13.39 -11.27
CA THR A 132 3.56 14.10 -12.55
C THR A 132 4.08 15.53 -12.46
N VAL A 133 3.75 16.23 -11.36
CA VAL A 133 4.21 17.60 -11.13
C VAL A 133 5.70 17.64 -10.79
N ILE A 134 6.19 16.76 -9.91
CA ILE A 134 7.61 16.68 -9.54
C ILE A 134 8.49 16.38 -10.76
N ASP A 135 8.10 15.44 -11.61
CA ASP A 135 8.83 15.11 -12.84
C ASP A 135 8.82 16.28 -13.84
N TRP A 136 7.72 17.03 -13.91
CA TRP A 136 7.66 18.25 -14.72
C TRP A 136 8.57 19.35 -14.18
N ILE A 137 8.56 19.61 -12.86
CA ILE A 137 9.45 20.59 -12.21
C ILE A 137 10.91 20.23 -12.48
N GLY A 138 11.29 18.95 -12.32
CA GLY A 138 12.66 18.49 -12.53
C GLY A 138 13.18 18.68 -13.96
N LYS A 139 12.29 18.77 -14.95
CA LYS A 139 12.63 18.97 -16.36
C LYS A 139 12.59 20.43 -16.81
N ASN A 140 11.81 21.28 -16.13
CA ASN A 140 11.48 22.63 -16.59
C ASN A 140 11.90 23.74 -15.61
N THR A 141 12.57 23.40 -14.51
CA THR A 141 13.10 24.37 -13.55
C THR A 141 14.62 24.24 -13.47
N GLU A 142 15.30 25.35 -13.22
CA GLU A 142 16.73 25.38 -12.93
C GLU A 142 17.10 24.37 -11.83
N ALA A 143 18.24 23.67 -12.01
CA ALA A 143 18.64 22.57 -11.14
C ALA A 143 18.76 22.96 -9.66
N GLY A 144 19.16 24.21 -9.36
CA GLY A 144 19.23 24.72 -7.99
C GLY A 144 17.88 24.93 -7.33
N MET A 145 16.83 25.29 -8.09
CA MET A 145 15.49 25.59 -7.55
C MET A 145 14.54 24.40 -7.59
N ALA A 146 14.81 23.41 -8.44
CA ALA A 146 13.94 22.25 -8.62
C ALA A 146 13.69 21.47 -7.32
N PRO A 147 14.69 21.14 -6.47
CA PRO A 147 14.45 20.39 -5.23
C PRO A 147 13.52 21.11 -4.25
N TYR A 148 13.68 22.43 -4.09
CA TYR A 148 12.85 23.23 -3.19
C TYR A 148 11.39 23.28 -3.66
N ARG A 149 11.16 23.47 -4.97
CA ARG A 149 9.81 23.44 -5.54
C ARG A 149 9.18 22.06 -5.42
N GLN A 150 9.93 20.99 -5.69
CA GLN A 150 9.46 19.62 -5.50
C GLN A 150 9.08 19.35 -4.04
N MET A 151 9.89 19.80 -3.08
CA MET A 151 9.59 19.68 -1.66
C MET A 151 8.28 20.39 -1.28
N GLY A 152 8.03 21.59 -1.84
CA GLY A 152 6.76 22.30 -1.68
C GLY A 152 5.56 21.50 -2.19
N VAL A 153 5.69 20.83 -3.34
CA VAL A 153 4.63 19.96 -3.88
C VAL A 153 4.41 18.72 -3.01
N ILE A 154 5.49 18.09 -2.52
CA ILE A 154 5.40 16.95 -1.59
C ILE A 154 4.68 17.36 -0.32
N ALA A 155 5.07 18.48 0.30
CA ALA A 155 4.45 18.99 1.52
C ALA A 155 2.96 19.32 1.32
N ALA A 156 2.62 20.00 0.22
CA ALA A 156 1.23 20.32 -0.11
C ALA A 156 0.38 19.06 -0.36
N THR A 157 0.93 18.06 -1.06
CA THR A 157 0.24 16.79 -1.32
C THR A 157 0.10 15.97 -0.03
N ALA A 158 1.13 15.94 0.81
CA ALA A 158 1.10 15.26 2.11
C ALA A 158 0.06 15.90 3.04
N PHE A 159 0.01 17.23 3.10
CA PHE A 159 -1.03 17.95 3.83
C PHE A 159 -2.43 17.63 3.29
N LEU A 160 -2.61 17.61 1.97
CA LEU A 160 -3.88 17.22 1.36
C LEU A 160 -4.27 15.78 1.70
N ALA A 161 -3.32 14.83 1.69
CA ALA A 161 -3.57 13.44 2.06
C ALA A 161 -3.99 13.30 3.53
N CYS A 162 -3.36 14.05 4.44
CA CYS A 162 -3.78 14.11 5.84
C CYS A 162 -5.16 14.74 5.99
N PHE A 163 -5.43 15.85 5.30
CA PHE A 163 -6.72 16.54 5.35
C PHE A 163 -7.87 15.64 4.87
N LEU A 164 -7.63 14.88 3.80
CA LEU A 164 -8.57 13.90 3.27
C LEU A 164 -8.61 12.61 4.09
N LYS A 165 -7.70 12.39 5.05
CA LYS A 165 -7.60 11.18 5.88
C LYS A 165 -7.43 9.90 5.04
N CYS A 166 -6.62 10.00 3.99
CA CYS A 166 -6.30 8.86 3.13
C CYS A 166 -5.52 7.79 3.91
N ASP A 167 -5.69 6.52 3.54
CA ASP A 167 -4.91 5.43 4.09
C ASP A 167 -3.41 5.68 3.87
N TYR A 168 -2.62 5.55 4.93
CA TYR A 168 -1.20 5.97 5.02
C TYR A 168 -0.91 7.48 4.86
N ASP A 169 -1.90 8.35 4.67
CA ASP A 169 -1.79 9.82 4.73
C ASP A 169 -0.49 10.44 4.12
N ALA A 170 0.12 11.40 4.82
CA ALA A 170 1.43 11.95 4.50
C ALA A 170 2.53 10.89 4.41
N VAL A 171 2.49 9.84 5.25
CA VAL A 171 3.51 8.77 5.26
C VAL A 171 3.58 8.10 3.88
N GLY A 172 2.44 7.84 3.26
CA GLY A 172 2.34 7.26 1.93
C GLY A 172 2.90 8.16 0.85
N ILE A 173 2.54 9.44 0.88
CA ILE A 173 3.05 10.46 -0.07
C ILE A 173 4.57 10.59 0.04
N MET A 174 5.10 10.64 1.26
CA MET A 174 6.54 10.72 1.51
C MET A 174 7.27 9.48 1.03
N LEU A 175 6.72 8.28 1.24
CA LEU A 175 7.31 7.03 0.74
C LEU A 175 7.35 6.98 -0.79
N ILE A 176 6.29 7.44 -1.46
CA ILE A 176 6.24 7.54 -2.93
C ILE A 176 7.35 8.48 -3.43
N ALA A 177 7.51 9.65 -2.81
CA ALA A 177 8.57 10.61 -3.14
C ALA A 177 9.97 10.02 -2.91
N LEU A 178 10.17 9.34 -1.78
CA LEU A 178 11.42 8.67 -1.41
C LEU A 178 11.85 7.67 -2.48
N PHE A 179 10.96 6.76 -2.89
CA PHE A 179 11.27 5.80 -3.95
C PHE A 179 11.54 6.48 -5.30
N PHE A 180 10.85 7.58 -5.61
CA PHE A 180 11.07 8.29 -6.86
C PHE A 180 12.45 8.97 -6.92
N TRP A 181 12.84 9.68 -5.86
CA TRP A 181 14.14 10.36 -5.77
C TRP A 181 15.31 9.38 -5.65
N LEU A 182 15.17 8.33 -4.85
CA LEU A 182 16.22 7.34 -4.62
C LEU A 182 16.20 6.18 -5.62
N ARG A 183 15.41 6.27 -6.69
CA ARG A 183 15.38 5.27 -7.77
C ARG A 183 16.77 4.88 -8.29
N PRO A 184 17.75 5.78 -8.47
CA PRO A 184 19.10 5.40 -8.91
C PRO A 184 19.87 4.55 -7.88
N GLN A 185 19.47 4.58 -6.61
CA GLN A 185 20.13 3.90 -5.49
C GLN A 185 19.13 2.98 -4.76
N PRO A 186 18.73 1.84 -5.36
CA PRO A 186 17.65 0.99 -4.84
C PRO A 186 17.93 0.43 -3.44
N GLY A 187 19.20 0.17 -3.09
CA GLY A 187 19.59 -0.24 -1.74
C GLY A 187 19.30 0.83 -0.70
N THR A 188 19.72 2.07 -0.97
CA THR A 188 19.43 3.24 -0.11
C THR A 188 17.93 3.50 -0.01
N ALA A 189 17.19 3.40 -1.12
CA ALA A 189 15.74 3.54 -1.13
C ALA A 189 15.05 2.51 -0.21
N CYS A 190 15.48 1.24 -0.27
CA CYS A 190 14.91 0.19 0.56
C CYS A 190 15.25 0.38 2.04
N LEU A 191 16.50 0.73 2.36
CA LEU A 191 16.93 0.95 3.74
C LEU A 191 16.21 2.14 4.36
N LEU A 192 16.23 3.30 3.69
CA LEU A 192 15.56 4.50 4.21
C LEU A 192 14.04 4.34 4.24
N GLY A 193 13.45 3.64 3.25
CA GLY A 193 12.03 3.31 3.26
C GLY A 193 11.63 2.42 4.45
N LEU A 194 12.45 1.41 4.77
CA LEU A 194 12.23 0.54 5.94
C LEU A 194 12.31 1.33 7.24
N LEU A 195 13.37 2.12 7.43
CA LEU A 195 13.55 2.92 8.64
C LEU A 195 12.41 3.94 8.78
N PHE A 196 12.03 4.59 7.68
CA PHE A 196 10.94 5.55 7.65
C PHE A 196 9.61 4.93 8.05
N LEU A 197 9.21 3.80 7.43
CA LEU A 197 7.95 3.14 7.78
C LEU A 197 7.96 2.53 9.18
N ALA A 198 9.09 1.96 9.62
CA ALA A 198 9.22 1.45 10.99
C ALA A 198 9.05 2.56 12.03
N ALA A 199 9.63 3.74 11.78
CA ALA A 199 9.45 4.91 12.64
C ALA A 199 8.01 5.44 12.60
N ALA A 200 7.44 5.61 11.41
CA ALA A 200 6.10 6.16 11.23
C ALA A 200 5.01 5.29 11.88
N GLU A 201 5.11 3.95 11.74
CA GLU A 201 4.14 3.02 12.32
C GLU A 201 4.32 2.85 13.84
N SER A 202 5.54 3.07 14.37
CA SER A 202 5.87 3.01 15.80
C SER A 202 5.41 1.71 16.51
N LYS A 203 5.31 0.60 15.76
CA LYS A 203 4.83 -0.70 16.25
C LYS A 203 5.85 -1.79 15.91
N PRO A 204 6.63 -2.27 16.89
CA PRO A 204 7.66 -3.28 16.65
C PRO A 204 7.14 -4.57 16.00
N VAL A 205 5.89 -4.94 16.29
CA VAL A 205 5.24 -6.12 15.70
C VAL A 205 5.10 -6.03 14.17
N TYR A 206 5.14 -4.84 13.59
CA TYR A 206 5.08 -4.62 12.13
C TYR A 206 6.44 -4.75 11.44
N LEU A 207 7.53 -4.71 12.19
CA LEU A 207 8.89 -4.72 11.64
C LEU A 207 9.20 -5.96 10.78
N PRO A 208 8.82 -7.19 11.16
CA PRO A 208 9.09 -8.37 10.32
C PRO A 208 8.43 -8.28 8.94
N GLY A 209 7.15 -7.87 8.88
CA GLY A 209 6.44 -7.67 7.62
C GLY A 209 7.04 -6.56 6.77
N LEU A 210 7.36 -5.41 7.38
CA LEU A 210 8.04 -4.32 6.67
C LEU A 210 9.39 -4.78 6.09
N ALA A 211 10.23 -5.40 6.91
CA ALA A 211 11.53 -5.92 6.48
C ALA A 211 11.40 -6.92 5.33
N ALA A 212 10.44 -7.85 5.42
CA ALA A 212 10.16 -8.79 4.35
C ALA A 212 9.77 -8.07 3.04
N ALA A 213 8.92 -7.04 3.10
CA ALA A 213 8.56 -6.26 1.92
C ALA A 213 9.78 -5.62 1.22
N PHE A 214 10.65 -4.95 1.98
CA PHE A 214 11.85 -4.31 1.41
C PHE A 214 12.86 -5.33 0.90
N CYS A 215 13.00 -6.50 1.55
CA CYS A 215 13.78 -7.62 1.01
C CYS A 215 13.21 -8.12 -0.33
N LEU A 216 11.89 -8.30 -0.45
CA LEU A 216 11.24 -8.73 -1.68
C LEU A 216 11.40 -7.70 -2.80
N ILE A 217 11.26 -6.40 -2.49
CA ILE A 217 11.54 -5.31 -3.43
C ILE A 217 12.99 -5.38 -3.91
N ARG A 218 13.93 -5.69 -3.03
CA ARG A 218 15.35 -5.81 -3.39
C ARG A 218 15.63 -6.98 -4.34
N CYS A 219 14.83 -8.04 -4.26
CA CYS A 219 14.87 -9.18 -5.17
C CYS A 219 14.16 -8.91 -6.52
N TYR A 220 13.61 -7.71 -6.75
CA TYR A 220 12.95 -7.38 -8.01
C TYR A 220 13.92 -7.36 -9.19
N ASN A 221 13.56 -8.06 -10.27
CA ASN A 221 14.41 -8.25 -11.45
C ASN A 221 14.24 -7.19 -12.55
N GLY A 222 13.43 -6.15 -12.34
CA GLY A 222 13.18 -5.10 -13.33
C GLY A 222 12.17 -5.47 -14.43
N THR A 223 11.63 -6.70 -14.43
CA THR A 223 10.67 -7.15 -15.44
C THR A 223 9.25 -7.13 -14.92
N ARG A 224 8.30 -6.80 -15.79
CA ARG A 224 6.86 -6.81 -15.44
C ARG A 224 6.33 -8.22 -15.17
N GLY A 225 6.87 -9.24 -15.84
CA GLY A 225 6.34 -10.61 -15.89
C GLY A 225 5.30 -10.83 -17.01
N GLY A 226 4.96 -12.10 -17.26
CA GLY A 226 4.16 -12.52 -18.43
C GLY A 226 2.65 -12.27 -18.33
N PHE A 227 2.08 -12.20 -17.12
CA PHE A 227 0.66 -11.95 -16.93
C PHE A 227 0.24 -10.52 -17.33
N ARG A 228 -0.75 -10.41 -18.21
CA ARG A 228 -1.20 -9.14 -18.82
C ARG A 228 -2.55 -8.63 -18.28
N GLY A 229 -3.19 -9.36 -17.37
CA GLY A 229 -4.50 -9.02 -16.80
C GLY A 229 -4.44 -7.84 -15.83
N LYS A 230 -4.21 -6.61 -16.32
CA LYS A 230 -4.10 -5.42 -15.46
C LYS A 230 -5.34 -5.22 -14.58
N TRP A 231 -6.54 -5.49 -15.11
CA TRP A 231 -7.81 -5.29 -14.41
C TRP A 231 -7.98 -6.17 -13.18
N PHE A 232 -7.41 -7.38 -13.19
CA PHE A 232 -7.40 -8.26 -12.03
C PHE A 232 -6.84 -7.54 -10.80
N PHE A 233 -5.66 -6.92 -10.90
CA PHE A 233 -5.02 -6.26 -9.76
C PHE A 233 -5.77 -5.02 -9.25
N TYR A 234 -6.61 -4.40 -10.07
CA TYR A 234 -7.45 -3.29 -9.60
C TYR A 234 -8.75 -3.80 -8.96
N LEU A 235 -9.40 -4.79 -9.57
CA LEU A 235 -10.67 -5.34 -9.09
C LEU A 235 -10.53 -6.14 -7.80
N VAL A 236 -9.38 -6.80 -7.60
CA VAL A 236 -9.12 -7.58 -6.39
C VAL A 236 -9.42 -6.76 -5.15
N TYR A 237 -9.06 -5.47 -5.10
CA TYR A 237 -9.27 -4.64 -3.91
C TYR A 237 -10.75 -4.47 -3.52
N PRO A 238 -11.61 -3.79 -4.29
CA PRO A 238 -13.02 -3.63 -3.90
C PRO A 238 -13.74 -4.98 -3.74
N VAL A 239 -13.39 -6.00 -4.54
CA VAL A 239 -14.05 -7.31 -4.48
C VAL A 239 -13.76 -8.04 -3.18
N HIS A 240 -12.50 -8.15 -2.75
CA HIS A 240 -12.20 -8.89 -1.51
C HIS A 240 -12.72 -8.16 -0.27
N LEU A 241 -12.78 -6.83 -0.27
CA LEU A 241 -13.40 -6.07 0.81
C LEU A 241 -14.88 -6.43 0.97
N LEU A 242 -15.63 -6.46 -0.13
CA LEU A 242 -17.05 -6.88 -0.12
C LEU A 242 -17.22 -8.33 0.31
N LEU A 243 -16.37 -9.24 -0.18
CA LEU A 243 -16.43 -10.66 0.19
C LEU A 243 -16.17 -10.87 1.68
N LEU A 244 -15.16 -10.20 2.24
CA LEU A 244 -14.84 -10.28 3.67
C LEU A 244 -15.94 -9.66 4.55
N TYR A 245 -16.52 -8.54 4.12
CA TYR A 245 -17.65 -7.93 4.82
C TYR A 245 -18.88 -8.85 4.79
N GLY A 246 -19.23 -9.39 3.63
CA GLY A 246 -20.34 -10.34 3.48
C GLY A 246 -20.14 -11.59 4.33
N LEU A 247 -18.94 -12.18 4.30
CA LEU A 247 -18.60 -13.33 5.14
C LEU A 247 -18.71 -13.01 6.64
N SER A 248 -18.23 -11.85 7.07
CA SER A 248 -18.38 -11.40 8.46
C SER A 248 -19.83 -11.26 8.89
N ARG A 249 -20.72 -10.75 8.03
CA ARG A 249 -22.15 -10.67 8.30
C ARG A 249 -22.82 -12.04 8.36
N LEU A 250 -22.36 -13.01 7.57
CA LEU A 250 -22.88 -14.38 7.63
C LEU A 250 -22.44 -15.13 8.89
N LEU A 251 -21.23 -14.88 9.38
CA LEU A 251 -20.65 -15.59 10.54
C LEU A 251 -21.01 -14.97 11.90
N PHE A 252 -21.11 -13.63 11.96
CA PHE A 252 -21.22 -12.88 13.22
C PHE A 252 -22.36 -11.86 13.24
N GLY A 253 -23.13 -11.76 12.16
CA GLY A 253 -24.02 -10.63 11.89
C GLY A 253 -25.50 -10.88 12.12
#